data_AF-A0A7C6AX67-F1
#
_entry.id   AF-A0A7C6AX67-F1
#
_cell.length_a   1.000
_cell.length_b   1.000
_cell.length_c   1.000
_cell.angle_alpha   90.00
_cell.angle_beta   90.00
_cell.angle_gamma   90.00
#
_symmetry.space_group_name_H-M   'P 1'
#
loop_
_entity.id
_entity.type
_entity.pdbx_description
1 polymer ?
#
loop_
_entity_poly.entity_id
_entity_poly.type
_entity_poly.pdbx_seq_one_letter_code
_entity_poly.pdbx_strand_id
1 'polypeptide(L)'
;MSEVVTANGFKLDTGGKRVVVDPICRIEGHLRIEVNVDKHNVIRNAVSTGNMWRGIEIILKGRDPRDAWAFTERICGVCTGVHALTSVRAVEDALGIDIPANANHIRNLMMLAQQTQDHLVHFYHLHALDWVDVVSALEADPKATSALQRSISNWPKSSPGYFRDVKARLKRFVESGQLGPFANAYWG
;
A
#
# COMPACT_ATOMS: atom_id res chain seq x y z
N MET A 1 -25.95 8.02 25.58
CA MET A 1 -26.11 8.84 24.36
C MET A 1 -24.87 8.63 23.51
N SER A 2 -24.87 7.63 22.64
CA SER A 2 -23.69 7.23 21.86
C SER A 2 -23.99 6.98 20.39
N GLU A 3 -25.20 7.31 19.93
CA GLU A 3 -25.60 7.04 18.55
C GLU A 3 -25.66 8.34 17.75
N VAL A 4 -24.85 8.41 16.70
CA VAL A 4 -24.86 9.49 15.70
C VAL A 4 -25.13 8.87 14.35
N VAL A 5 -26.08 9.44 13.59
CA VAL A 5 -26.31 9.03 12.20
C VAL A 5 -25.48 9.93 11.30
N THR A 6 -24.61 9.34 10.49
CA THR A 6 -23.82 10.08 9.50
C THR A 6 -24.70 10.55 8.34
N ALA A 7 -24.23 11.54 7.58
CA ALA A 7 -24.94 12.06 6.41
C ALA A 7 -25.22 10.99 5.33
N ASN A 8 -24.39 9.94 5.26
CA ASN A 8 -24.55 8.78 4.37
C ASN A 8 -25.32 7.60 5.02
N GLY A 9 -25.98 7.82 6.16
CA GLY A 9 -26.96 6.89 6.74
C GLY A 9 -26.41 5.80 7.67
N PHE A 10 -25.12 5.82 8.01
CA PHE A 10 -24.56 4.87 8.97
C PHE A 10 -24.89 5.30 10.40
N LYS A 11 -25.35 4.35 11.22
CA LYS A 11 -25.53 4.55 12.65
C LYS A 11 -24.21 4.22 13.35
N LEU A 12 -23.53 5.25 13.84
CA LEU A 12 -22.31 5.10 14.62
C LEU A 12 -22.68 4.87 16.08
N ASP A 13 -22.17 3.80 16.68
CA ASP A 13 -22.29 3.56 18.12
C ASP A 13 -20.89 3.48 18.75
N THR A 14 -20.61 4.38 19.70
CA THR A 14 -19.35 4.41 20.44
C THR A 14 -19.36 3.53 21.70
N GLY A 15 -20.41 2.75 21.93
CA GLY A 15 -20.47 1.72 22.97
C GLY A 15 -19.61 0.49 22.67
N GLY A 16 -19.78 -0.59 23.44
CA GLY A 16 -19.10 -1.86 23.21
C GLY A 16 -17.59 -1.87 23.50
N LYS A 17 -16.89 -2.89 23.00
CA LYS A 17 -15.44 -3.05 23.18
C LYS A 17 -14.70 -2.14 22.21
N ARG A 18 -13.76 -1.35 22.72
CA ARG A 18 -12.82 -0.57 21.88
C ARG A 18 -11.61 -1.41 21.52
N VAL A 19 -11.31 -1.51 20.22
CA VAL A 19 -10.10 -2.15 19.68
C VAL A 19 -9.27 -1.09 18.99
N VAL A 20 -7.96 -1.14 19.20
CA VAL A 20 -7.00 -0.17 18.67
C VAL A 20 -5.95 -0.94 17.87
N VAL A 21 -5.68 -0.49 16.65
CA VAL A 21 -4.59 -0.97 15.81
C VAL A 21 -3.67 0.21 15.53
N ASP A 22 -2.55 0.23 16.26
CA ASP A 22 -1.53 1.26 16.22
C ASP A 22 -0.18 0.61 16.60
N PRO A 23 0.74 0.42 15.65
CA PRO A 23 0.71 0.94 14.27
C PRO A 23 -0.18 0.14 13.32
N ILE A 24 -0.70 0.80 12.27
CA ILE A 24 -1.08 0.12 11.03
C ILE A 24 0.20 -0.12 10.22
N CYS A 25 0.56 -1.40 10.05
CA CYS A 25 1.74 -1.80 9.27
C CYS A 25 1.40 -2.01 7.79
N ARG A 26 2.43 -2.21 6.95
CA ARG A 26 2.30 -2.44 5.50
C ARG A 26 1.51 -1.34 4.76
N ILE A 27 1.67 -0.10 5.22
CA ILE A 27 1.24 1.13 4.55
C ILE A 27 2.43 2.09 4.44
N GLU A 28 2.27 3.16 3.67
CA GLU A 28 3.17 4.32 3.76
C GLU A 28 2.76 5.20 4.96
N GLY A 29 3.76 5.76 5.64
CA GLY A 29 3.53 6.74 6.70
C GLY A 29 3.02 6.15 8.02
N HIS A 30 2.19 6.94 8.71
CA HIS A 30 1.71 6.63 10.04
C HIS A 30 0.18 6.78 10.10
N LEU A 31 -0.48 5.71 10.57
CA LEU A 31 -1.92 5.66 10.74
C LEU A 31 -2.26 4.88 12.02
N ARG A 32 -3.28 5.39 12.71
CA ARG A 32 -3.95 4.74 13.83
C ARG A 32 -5.41 4.52 13.47
N ILE A 33 -5.88 3.29 13.60
CA ILE A 33 -7.29 2.94 13.46
C ILE A 33 -7.85 2.47 14.79
N GLU A 34 -9.02 2.98 15.13
CA GLU A 34 -9.77 2.53 16.30
C GLU A 34 -11.17 2.15 15.92
N VAL A 35 -11.68 1.08 16.52
CA VAL A 35 -13.05 0.61 16.26
C VAL A 35 -13.78 0.29 17.56
N ASN A 36 -15.08 0.53 17.55
CA ASN A 36 -15.99 0.01 18.56
C ASN A 36 -16.67 -1.23 18.00
N VAL A 37 -16.64 -2.31 18.76
CA VAL A 37 -17.16 -3.61 18.37
C VAL A 37 -18.27 -4.03 19.34
N ASP A 38 -19.41 -4.43 18.79
CA ASP A 38 -20.54 -4.91 19.59
C ASP A 38 -20.35 -6.35 20.11
N LYS A 39 -21.33 -6.85 20.87
CA LYS A 39 -21.34 -8.22 21.42
C LYS A 39 -21.35 -9.34 20.36
N HIS A 40 -21.59 -9.01 19.09
CA HIS A 40 -21.60 -9.94 17.95
C HIS A 40 -20.33 -9.82 17.10
N ASN A 41 -19.30 -9.13 17.60
CA ASN A 41 -18.06 -8.84 16.88
C ASN A 41 -18.24 -7.98 15.61
N VAL A 42 -19.29 -7.17 15.54
CA VAL A 42 -19.52 -6.25 14.41
C VAL A 42 -19.00 -4.86 14.76
N ILE A 43 -18.24 -4.26 13.84
CA ILE A 43 -17.78 -2.86 13.97
C ILE A 43 -18.99 -1.93 13.85
N ARG A 44 -19.20 -1.08 14.86
CA ARG A 44 -20.27 -0.08 14.92
C ARG A 44 -19.78 1.35 14.81
N ASN A 45 -18.49 1.58 15.04
CA ASN A 45 -17.84 2.87 14.83
C ASN A 45 -16.38 2.63 14.44
N ALA A 46 -15.84 3.50 13.59
CA ALA A 46 -14.45 3.46 13.15
C ALA A 46 -13.88 4.87 13.11
N VAL A 47 -12.67 5.03 13.62
CA VAL A 47 -11.93 6.30 13.68
C VAL A 47 -10.62 6.12 12.93
N SER A 48 -10.35 7.04 11.99
CA SER A 48 -9.12 7.07 11.20
C SER A 48 -8.29 8.30 11.56
N THR A 49 -7.12 8.07 12.15
CA THR A 49 -6.25 9.15 12.64
C THR A 49 -4.89 9.10 11.95
N GLY A 50 -4.64 10.06 11.05
CA GLY A 50 -3.28 10.31 10.55
C GLY A 50 -2.45 11.00 11.64
N ASN A 51 -1.37 10.36 12.08
CA ASN A 51 -0.57 10.79 13.22
C ASN A 51 0.82 11.34 12.81
N MET A 52 0.94 11.88 11.59
CA MET A 52 2.14 12.57 11.12
C MET A 52 1.83 13.87 10.37
N TRP A 53 2.75 14.83 10.42
CA TRP A 53 2.67 16.09 9.65
C TRP A 53 4.07 16.65 9.38
N ARG A 54 4.27 17.25 8.20
CA ARG A 54 5.54 17.89 7.80
C ARG A 54 5.39 19.33 7.27
N GLY A 55 4.20 19.75 6.86
CA GLY A 55 3.94 21.14 6.48
C GLY A 55 4.57 21.62 5.17
N ILE A 56 4.61 20.78 4.12
CA ILE A 56 5.16 21.16 2.80
C ILE A 56 4.50 22.42 2.23
N GLU A 57 3.20 22.61 2.45
CA GLU A 57 2.43 23.80 2.04
C GLU A 57 3.00 25.10 2.65
N ILE A 58 3.47 25.04 3.90
CA ILE A 58 4.09 26.18 4.58
C ILE A 58 5.51 26.39 4.05
N ILE A 59 6.28 25.31 3.88
CA ILE A 59 7.66 25.34 3.40
C ILE A 59 7.78 25.93 1.98
N LEU A 60 6.74 25.78 1.17
CA LEU A 60 6.67 26.32 -0.20
C LEU A 60 6.45 27.83 -0.25
N LYS A 61 5.98 28.48 0.83
CA LYS A 61 5.77 29.93 0.83
C LYS A 61 7.08 30.68 0.59
N GLY A 62 7.06 31.60 -0.37
CA GLY A 62 8.23 32.40 -0.74
C GLY A 62 9.31 31.66 -1.54
N ARG A 63 9.07 30.40 -1.94
CA ARG A 63 9.94 29.68 -2.88
C ARG A 63 9.67 30.13 -4.31
N ASP A 64 10.67 30.00 -5.16
CA ASP A 64 10.49 30.18 -6.60
C ASP A 64 9.56 29.06 -7.14
N PRO A 65 8.52 29.38 -7.92
CA PRO A 65 7.62 28.38 -8.49
C PRO A 65 8.34 27.28 -9.29
N ARG A 66 9.50 27.59 -9.90
CA ARG A 66 10.30 26.64 -10.67
C ARG A 66 10.92 25.54 -9.80
N ASP A 67 11.10 25.80 -8.51
CA ASP A 67 11.66 24.85 -7.55
C ASP A 67 10.59 23.99 -6.86
N ALA A 68 9.31 24.39 -6.95
CA ALA A 68 8.21 23.79 -6.18
C ALA A 68 8.07 22.26 -6.39
N TRP A 69 8.31 21.78 -7.62
CA TRP A 69 8.21 20.35 -7.94
C TRP A 69 9.23 19.53 -7.15
N ALA A 70 10.43 20.06 -6.90
CA ALA A 70 11.46 19.35 -6.18
C ALA A 70 11.11 19.20 -4.69
N PHE A 71 10.44 20.18 -4.09
CA PHE A 71 9.96 20.11 -2.70
C PHE A 71 8.73 19.20 -2.56
N THR A 72 7.72 19.39 -3.41
CA THR A 72 6.48 18.61 -3.38
C THR A 72 6.72 17.14 -3.69
N GLU A 73 7.70 16.80 -4.52
CA GLU A 73 8.11 15.42 -4.78
C GLU A 73 8.45 14.66 -3.49
N ARG A 74 8.94 15.36 -2.46
CA ARG A 74 9.29 14.73 -1.18
C ARG A 74 8.07 14.55 -0.27
N ILE A 75 6.86 14.86 -0.73
CA ILE A 75 5.63 14.51 0.00
C ILE A 75 5.50 12.99 0.14
N CYS A 76 5.85 12.19 -0.88
CA CYS A 76 5.76 10.74 -0.75
C CYS A 76 6.78 10.05 -1.65
N GLY A 77 7.52 9.10 -1.07
CA GLY A 77 8.49 8.28 -1.80
C GLY A 77 7.90 7.03 -2.45
N VAL A 78 6.66 6.64 -2.08
CA VAL A 78 5.96 5.51 -2.70
C VAL A 78 5.35 5.95 -4.03
N CYS A 79 4.49 6.99 -4.00
CA CYS A 79 3.93 7.57 -5.22
C CYS A 79 4.88 8.58 -5.90
N THR A 80 6.18 8.28 -5.91
CA THR A 80 7.24 9.18 -6.40
C THR A 80 7.00 9.61 -7.86
N GLY A 81 7.10 10.90 -8.11
CA GLY A 81 6.90 11.55 -9.41
C GLY A 81 5.54 12.23 -9.54
N VAL A 82 4.49 11.75 -8.85
CA VAL A 82 3.14 12.29 -9.02
C VAL A 82 3.01 13.72 -8.50
N HIS A 83 3.69 14.02 -7.39
CA HIS A 83 3.67 15.35 -6.80
C HIS A 83 4.51 16.34 -7.63
N ALA A 84 5.68 15.92 -8.14
CA ALA A 84 6.44 16.72 -9.09
C ALA A 84 5.63 17.02 -10.36
N LEU A 85 5.01 16.01 -10.96
CA LEU A 85 4.21 16.15 -12.18
C LEU A 85 3.02 17.11 -11.96
N THR A 86 2.36 16.99 -10.82
CA THR A 86 1.25 17.89 -10.46
C THR A 86 1.74 19.31 -10.23
N SER A 87 2.89 19.47 -9.56
CA SER A 87 3.49 20.78 -9.32
C SER A 87 3.89 21.50 -10.60
N VAL A 88 4.53 20.82 -11.57
CA VAL A 88 4.89 21.48 -12.83
C VAL A 88 3.64 21.87 -13.63
N ARG A 89 2.61 21.01 -13.66
CA ARG A 89 1.33 21.33 -14.31
C ARG A 89 0.65 22.55 -13.67
N ALA A 90 0.64 22.64 -12.35
CA ALA A 90 0.04 23.77 -11.64
C ALA A 90 0.78 25.09 -11.91
N VAL A 91 2.12 25.06 -11.96
CA VAL A 91 2.93 26.26 -12.25
C VAL A 91 2.79 26.66 -13.72
N GLU A 92 2.79 25.69 -14.64
CA GLU A 92 2.58 25.93 -16.07
C GLU A 92 1.21 26.53 -16.35
N ASP A 93 0.15 26.01 -15.74
CA ASP A 93 -1.22 26.54 -15.82
C ASP A 93 -1.27 28.00 -15.32
N ALA A 94 -0.71 28.28 -14.14
CA ALA A 94 -0.68 29.62 -13.55
C ALA A 94 0.08 30.65 -14.41
N LEU A 95 1.06 30.21 -15.21
CA LEU A 95 1.88 31.06 -16.06
C LEU A 95 1.48 31.03 -17.55
N GLY A 96 0.48 30.22 -17.93
CA GLY A 96 0.07 30.03 -19.32
C GLY A 96 1.15 29.41 -20.21
N ILE A 97 1.91 28.44 -19.69
CA ILE A 97 3.01 27.77 -20.40
C ILE A 97 2.50 26.53 -21.13
N ASP A 98 2.60 26.53 -22.45
CA ASP A 98 2.38 25.35 -23.28
C ASP A 98 3.68 24.56 -23.46
N ILE A 99 3.67 23.29 -23.05
CA ILE A 99 4.81 22.38 -23.23
C ILE A 99 4.79 21.72 -24.61
N PRO A 100 5.97 21.40 -25.19
CA PRO A 100 6.03 20.63 -26.42
C PRO A 100 5.49 19.21 -26.23
N ALA A 101 4.91 18.63 -27.28
CA ALA A 101 4.28 17.30 -27.24
C ALA A 101 5.22 16.20 -26.69
N ASN A 102 6.50 16.24 -27.04
CA ASN A 102 7.48 15.28 -26.55
C ASN A 102 7.67 15.35 -25.03
N ALA A 103 7.60 16.54 -24.41
CA ALA A 103 7.65 16.66 -22.96
C ALA A 103 6.41 16.04 -22.31
N ASN A 104 5.22 16.24 -22.88
CA ASN A 104 3.99 15.61 -22.41
C ASN A 104 4.07 14.08 -22.52
N HIS A 105 4.57 13.54 -23.64
CA HIS A 105 4.73 12.10 -23.81
C HIS A 105 5.69 11.50 -22.79
N ILE A 106 6.84 12.14 -22.53
CA ILE A 106 7.78 11.68 -21.50
C ILE A 106 7.12 11.71 -20.11
N ARG A 107 6.40 12.77 -19.76
CA ARG A 107 5.66 12.86 -18.48
C ARG A 107 4.64 11.73 -18.33
N ASN A 108 3.91 11.41 -19.40
CA ASN A 108 2.95 10.31 -19.39
C ASN A 108 3.65 8.95 -19.23
N LEU A 109 4.77 8.72 -19.91
CA LEU A 109 5.56 7.50 -19.75
C LEU A 109 6.09 7.34 -18.31
N MET A 110 6.60 8.42 -17.71
CA MET A 110 7.03 8.41 -16.31
C MET A 110 5.88 8.07 -15.36
N MET A 111 4.69 8.64 -15.59
CA MET A 111 3.53 8.36 -14.75
C MET A 111 3.02 6.92 -14.90
N LEU A 112 3.02 6.36 -16.12
CA LEU A 112 2.66 4.96 -16.35
C LEU A 112 3.67 3.99 -15.71
N ALA A 113 4.97 4.33 -15.76
CA ALA A 113 6.00 3.54 -15.10
C ALA A 113 5.80 3.53 -13.58
N GLN A 114 5.53 4.69 -12.98
CA GLN A 114 5.20 4.83 -11.56
C GLN A 114 3.96 4.01 -11.19
N GLN A 115 2.85 4.17 -11.91
CA GLN A 115 1.62 3.43 -11.63
C GLN A 115 1.85 1.91 -11.70
N THR A 116 2.59 1.44 -12.69
CA THR A 116 2.89 0.01 -12.82
C THR A 116 3.70 -0.50 -11.64
N GLN A 117 4.74 0.24 -11.24
CA GLN A 117 5.60 -0.14 -10.13
C GLN A 117 4.86 -0.11 -8.79
N ASP A 118 4.08 0.94 -8.53
CA ASP A 118 3.34 1.15 -7.29
C ASP A 118 2.28 0.07 -7.10
N HIS A 119 1.42 -0.17 -8.10
CA HIS A 119 0.40 -1.21 -8.01
C HIS A 119 1.00 -2.61 -7.83
N LEU A 120 2.11 -2.92 -8.53
CA LEU A 120 2.78 -4.21 -8.39
C LEU A 120 3.35 -4.40 -6.98
N VAL A 121 3.98 -3.37 -6.43
CA VAL A 121 4.54 -3.42 -5.08
C VAL A 121 3.43 -3.46 -4.02
N HIS A 122 2.40 -2.63 -4.18
CA HIS A 122 1.20 -2.65 -3.31
C HIS A 122 0.59 -4.05 -3.26
N PHE A 123 0.34 -4.67 -4.41
CA PHE A 123 -0.26 -5.99 -4.48
C PHE A 123 0.56 -7.01 -3.69
N TYR A 124 1.86 -7.15 -3.94
CA TYR A 124 2.66 -8.22 -3.35
C TYR A 124 3.26 -7.92 -1.98
N HIS A 125 3.80 -6.72 -1.76
CA HIS A 125 4.57 -6.41 -0.56
C HIS A 125 3.73 -5.75 0.55
N LEU A 126 2.64 -5.06 0.17
CA LEU A 126 1.77 -4.41 1.14
C LEU A 126 0.54 -5.26 1.43
N HIS A 127 -0.18 -5.73 0.40
CA HIS A 127 -1.51 -6.29 0.60
C HIS A 127 -1.59 -7.84 0.56
N ALA A 128 -0.74 -8.53 -0.21
CA ALA A 128 -0.87 -9.98 -0.41
C ALA A 128 -0.85 -10.80 0.89
N LEU A 129 -0.15 -10.35 1.94
CA LEU A 129 -0.05 -11.07 3.21
C LEU A 129 -1.34 -11.01 4.05
N ASP A 130 -2.36 -10.29 3.59
CA ASP A 130 -3.73 -10.42 4.13
C ASP A 130 -4.49 -11.61 3.52
N TRP A 131 -4.01 -12.13 2.40
CA TRP A 131 -4.68 -13.15 1.57
C TRP A 131 -3.90 -14.45 1.45
N VAL A 132 -2.58 -14.39 1.66
CA VAL A 132 -1.65 -15.51 1.48
C VAL A 132 -1.00 -15.85 2.82
N ASP A 133 -1.40 -16.98 3.40
CA ASP A 133 -0.68 -17.56 4.54
C ASP A 133 0.67 -18.12 4.05
N VAL A 134 1.74 -17.43 4.40
CA VAL A 134 3.11 -17.77 3.99
C VAL A 134 3.54 -19.11 4.59
N VAL A 135 3.19 -19.40 5.83
CA VAL A 135 3.65 -20.62 6.52
C VAL A 135 2.95 -21.85 5.96
N SER A 136 1.67 -21.73 5.59
CA SER A 136 0.90 -22.81 4.94
C SER A 136 1.55 -23.31 3.63
N ALA A 137 2.33 -22.46 2.95
CA ALA A 137 3.05 -22.85 1.73
C ALA A 137 4.09 -23.97 1.96
N LEU A 138 4.50 -24.22 3.21
CA LEU A 138 5.35 -25.34 3.58
C LEU A 138 4.65 -26.71 3.46
N GLU A 139 3.33 -26.75 3.36
CA GLU A 139 2.56 -27.98 3.15
C GLU A 139 2.23 -28.25 1.68
N ALA A 140 2.43 -27.27 0.79
CA ALA A 140 2.07 -27.39 -0.63
C ALA A 140 2.90 -28.45 -1.39
N ASP A 141 2.25 -29.20 -2.31
CA ASP A 141 2.93 -30.08 -3.28
C ASP A 141 3.43 -29.25 -4.48
N PRO A 142 4.75 -29.17 -4.74
CA PRO A 142 5.30 -28.43 -5.88
C PRO A 142 4.77 -28.85 -7.25
N LYS A 143 4.37 -30.13 -7.44
CA LYS A 143 3.78 -30.58 -8.70
C LYS A 143 2.37 -30.01 -8.88
N ALA A 144 1.53 -30.10 -7.85
CA ALA A 144 0.21 -29.48 -7.84
C ALA A 144 0.29 -27.95 -8.02
N THR A 145 1.21 -27.26 -7.34
CA THR A 145 1.42 -25.81 -7.51
C THR A 145 1.85 -25.46 -8.94
N SER A 146 2.71 -26.27 -9.55
CA SER A 146 3.11 -26.11 -10.96
C SER A 146 1.94 -26.27 -11.92
N ALA A 147 1.10 -27.28 -11.72
CA ALA A 147 -0.11 -27.48 -12.52
C ALA A 147 -1.08 -26.30 -12.39
N LEU A 148 -1.31 -25.80 -11.17
CA LEU A 148 -2.15 -24.63 -10.91
C LEU A 148 -1.61 -23.37 -11.60
N GLN A 149 -0.31 -23.08 -11.47
CA GLN A 149 0.30 -21.91 -12.12
C GLN A 149 0.09 -21.96 -13.65
N ARG A 150 0.24 -23.14 -14.25
CA ARG A 150 0.09 -23.33 -15.70
C ARG A 150 -1.37 -23.29 -16.14
N SER A 151 -2.33 -23.57 -15.27
CA SER A 151 -3.76 -23.45 -15.60
C SER A 151 -4.25 -22.02 -15.59
N ILE A 152 -3.56 -21.10 -14.89
CA ILE A 152 -3.98 -19.70 -14.76
C ILE A 152 -3.11 -18.72 -15.57
N SER A 153 -1.93 -19.12 -16.03
CA SER A 153 -1.00 -18.22 -16.73
C SER A 153 0.02 -18.98 -17.60
N ASN A 154 0.44 -18.33 -18.69
CA ASN A 154 1.57 -18.77 -19.52
C ASN A 154 2.94 -18.29 -18.99
N TRP A 155 3.00 -17.74 -17.76
CA TRP A 155 4.24 -17.28 -17.16
C TRP A 155 5.29 -18.41 -17.07
N PRO A 156 6.52 -18.20 -17.56
CA PRO A 156 7.48 -19.29 -17.77
C PRO A 156 8.06 -19.89 -16.48
N LYS A 157 8.09 -19.14 -15.36
CA LYS A 157 8.60 -19.64 -14.08
C LYS A 157 7.55 -20.48 -13.35
N SER A 158 7.23 -21.64 -13.92
CA SER A 158 6.11 -22.48 -13.49
C SER A 158 6.46 -23.97 -13.39
N SER A 159 7.73 -24.34 -13.28
CA SER A 159 8.15 -25.75 -13.17
C SER A 159 7.99 -26.28 -11.75
N PRO A 160 7.77 -27.60 -11.56
CA PRO A 160 7.74 -28.19 -10.21
C PRO A 160 9.06 -27.99 -9.44
N GLY A 161 10.19 -28.00 -10.16
CA GLY A 161 11.50 -27.73 -9.58
C GLY A 161 11.62 -26.33 -8.99
N TYR A 162 11.13 -25.31 -9.70
CA TYR A 162 11.12 -23.93 -9.22
C TYR A 162 10.35 -23.80 -7.89
N PHE A 163 9.14 -24.35 -7.81
CA PHE A 163 8.33 -24.30 -6.59
C PHE A 163 8.93 -25.11 -5.44
N ARG A 164 9.55 -26.26 -5.71
CA ARG A 164 10.29 -27.03 -4.71
C ARG A 164 11.44 -26.21 -4.12
N ASP A 165 12.19 -25.50 -4.96
CA ASP A 165 13.35 -24.73 -4.51
C ASP A 165 12.92 -23.47 -3.72
N VAL A 166 11.83 -22.80 -4.12
CA VAL A 166 11.20 -21.71 -3.35
C VAL A 166 10.73 -22.22 -1.99
N LYS A 167 9.99 -23.35 -1.96
CA LYS A 167 9.52 -23.99 -0.72
C LYS A 167 10.70 -24.35 0.19
N ALA A 168 11.78 -24.93 -0.35
CA ALA A 168 12.97 -25.27 0.43
C ALA A 168 13.66 -24.03 1.00
N ARG A 169 13.70 -22.91 0.26
CA ARG A 169 14.23 -21.64 0.76
C ARG A 169 13.39 -21.09 1.91
N LEU A 170 12.06 -21.11 1.76
CA LEU A 170 11.14 -20.70 2.82
C LEU A 170 11.27 -21.59 4.05
N LYS A 171 11.37 -22.91 3.85
CA LYS A 171 11.55 -23.88 4.94
C LYS A 171 12.78 -23.55 5.78
N ARG A 172 13.94 -23.35 5.14
CA ARG A 172 15.18 -22.93 5.84
C ARG A 172 15.02 -21.60 6.59
N PHE A 173 14.27 -20.66 6.01
CA PHE A 173 14.00 -19.37 6.65
C PHE A 173 13.13 -19.55 7.91
N VAL A 174 12.05 -20.34 7.84
CA VAL A 174 11.18 -20.62 8.99
C VAL A 174 11.90 -21.42 10.08
N GLU A 175 12.62 -22.48 9.69
CA GLU A 175 13.38 -23.33 10.61
C GLU A 175 14.54 -22.61 11.31
N SER A 176 14.98 -21.46 10.79
CA SER A 176 15.98 -20.62 11.46
C SER A 176 15.47 -19.99 12.76
N GLY A 177 14.15 -19.95 12.97
CA GLY A 177 13.51 -19.23 14.07
C GLY A 177 13.55 -17.70 13.91
N GLN A 178 14.17 -17.17 12.86
CA GLN A 178 14.30 -15.73 12.58
C GLN A 178 13.33 -15.32 11.47
N LEU A 179 12.03 -15.31 11.78
CA LEU A 179 10.95 -15.09 10.81
C LEU A 179 10.86 -13.67 10.22
N GLY A 180 11.64 -12.70 10.75
CA GLY A 180 11.71 -11.33 10.23
C GLY A 180 10.32 -10.73 10.01
N PRO A 181 9.95 -10.31 8.78
CA PRO A 181 8.65 -9.71 8.49
C PRO A 181 7.46 -10.66 8.68
N PHE A 182 7.68 -11.96 8.84
CA PHE A 182 6.64 -12.97 9.06
C PHE A 182 6.47 -13.35 10.54
N ALA A 183 7.24 -12.75 11.45
CA ALA A 183 7.15 -13.02 12.88
C ALA A 183 5.86 -12.42 13.47
N ASN A 184 5.20 -13.16 14.37
CA ASN A 184 4.03 -12.70 15.13
C ASN A 184 2.86 -12.16 14.26
N ALA A 185 2.73 -12.68 13.04
CA ALA A 185 1.67 -12.37 12.10
C ALA A 185 0.47 -13.34 12.26
N TYR A 186 -0.57 -13.13 11.45
CA TYR A 186 -1.88 -13.79 11.57
C TYR A 186 -1.99 -15.08 10.75
N TRP A 187 -1.01 -15.98 10.86
CA TRP A 187 -1.03 -17.28 10.18
C TRP A 187 -1.99 -18.26 10.87
N GLY A 188 -2.66 -19.14 10.12
CA GLY A 188 -3.69 -20.09 10.59
C GLY A 188 -5.13 -19.67 10.30
#